data_AF-A0A1L4DGH5-F1
#
_entry.id   AF-A0A1L4DGH5-F1
#
_cell.length_a   1.000
_cell.length_b   1.000
_cell.length_c   1.000
_cell.angle_alpha   90.00
_cell.angle_beta   90.00
_cell.angle_gamma   90.00
#
_symmetry.space_group_name_H-M   'P 1'
#
loop_
_entity.id
_entity.type
_entity.pdbx_description
1 polymer ?
#
loop_
_entity_poly.entity_id
_entity_poly.type
_entity_poly.pdbx_seq_one_letter_code
_entity_poly.pdbx_strand_id
1 'polypeptide(L)'
;MKVRLGSLAKTLYLRRDKIWYVYTGAEIQNKKKEKKENFPELGPEDFTYDYMYRYIIDWIEKKYETNKAKFSWFTFEKMGDNDYLLKIKRGANLKKVLARIVKEYKDVFLDKLENKSPKPKAQKGSQGGSSGPSASPGVPGSGG
;
A
#
# COMPACT_ATOMS: atom_id res chain seq x y z
N MET A 1 -0.57 -6.00 -28.18
CA MET A 1 -1.52 -6.70 -27.28
C MET A 1 -2.08 -5.69 -26.27
N LYS A 2 -3.36 -5.77 -25.90
CA LYS A 2 -3.98 -4.90 -24.90
C LYS A 2 -4.56 -5.74 -23.76
N VAL A 3 -4.35 -5.36 -22.51
CA VAL A 3 -4.81 -6.09 -21.32
C VAL A 3 -5.37 -5.09 -20.30
N ARG A 4 -6.61 -5.30 -19.83
CA ARG A 4 -7.20 -4.48 -18.75
C ARG A 4 -6.51 -4.77 -17.42
N LEU A 5 -6.44 -3.77 -16.54
CA LEU A 5 -5.81 -3.90 -15.24
C LEU A 5 -6.40 -5.05 -14.42
N GLY A 6 -7.73 -5.21 -14.42
CA GLY A 6 -8.38 -6.34 -13.72
C GLY A 6 -7.91 -7.71 -14.21
N SER A 7 -7.69 -7.88 -15.51
CA SER A 7 -7.14 -9.12 -16.07
C SER A 7 -5.67 -9.32 -15.69
N LEU A 8 -4.89 -8.24 -15.64
CA LEU A 8 -3.50 -8.26 -15.18
C LEU A 8 -3.41 -8.65 -13.70
N ALA A 9 -4.23 -8.03 -12.85
CA ALA A 9 -4.36 -8.32 -11.43
C ALA A 9 -4.78 -9.77 -11.18
N LYS A 10 -5.75 -10.27 -11.93
CA LYS A 10 -6.17 -11.68 -11.85
C LYS A 10 -5.02 -12.62 -12.17
N THR A 11 -4.20 -12.28 -13.16
CA THR A 11 -3.04 -13.09 -13.53
C THR A 11 -1.94 -13.07 -12.46
N LEU A 12 -1.70 -11.92 -11.82
CA LEU A 12 -0.79 -11.83 -10.67
C LEU A 12 -1.32 -12.57 -9.45
N TYR A 13 -2.62 -12.49 -9.17
CA TYR A 13 -3.27 -13.22 -8.08
C TYR A 13 -3.13 -14.75 -8.25
N LEU A 14 -3.30 -15.25 -9.47
CA LEU A 14 -3.04 -16.66 -9.78
C LEU A 14 -1.56 -17.05 -9.60
N ARG A 15 -0.65 -16.07 -9.60
CA ARG A 15 0.79 -16.21 -9.38
C ARG A 15 1.26 -15.59 -8.06
N ARG A 16 0.35 -15.47 -7.08
CA ARG A 16 0.64 -14.85 -5.78
C ARG A 16 1.74 -15.57 -5.01
N ASP A 17 2.01 -16.85 -5.33
CA ASP A 17 3.16 -17.62 -4.84
C ASP A 17 4.48 -16.89 -5.12
N LYS A 18 4.61 -16.23 -6.28
CA LYS A 18 5.82 -15.50 -6.65
C LYS A 18 6.00 -14.23 -5.83
N ILE A 19 4.91 -13.53 -5.52
CA ILE A 19 4.93 -12.36 -4.64
C ILE A 19 5.22 -12.79 -3.20
N TRP A 20 4.57 -13.85 -2.73
CA TRP A 20 4.81 -14.45 -1.43
C TRP A 20 6.26 -14.85 -1.23
N TYR A 21 6.88 -15.46 -2.24
CA TYR A 21 8.29 -15.82 -2.22
C TYR A 21 9.21 -14.58 -2.05
N VAL A 22 8.87 -13.45 -2.69
CA VAL A 22 9.61 -12.21 -2.52
C VAL A 22 9.43 -11.66 -1.09
N TYR A 23 8.20 -11.67 -0.55
CA TYR A 23 7.92 -11.20 0.81
C TYR A 23 8.62 -12.05 1.88
N THR A 24 8.65 -13.37 1.72
CA THR A 24 9.34 -14.30 2.63
C THR A 24 10.85 -14.37 2.40
N GLY A 25 11.36 -13.67 1.38
CA GLY A 25 12.78 -13.61 1.08
C GLY A 25 13.61 -12.97 2.18
N ALA A 26 14.88 -13.40 2.30
CA ALA A 26 15.79 -13.00 3.36
C ALA A 26 15.93 -11.47 3.52
N GLU A 27 15.94 -10.71 2.42
CA GLU A 27 16.09 -9.25 2.48
C GLU A 27 14.91 -8.55 3.16
N ILE A 28 13.67 -8.92 2.78
CA ILE A 28 12.44 -8.39 3.40
C ILE A 28 12.36 -8.81 4.87
N GLN A 29 12.67 -10.08 5.16
CA GLN A 29 12.64 -10.60 6.53
C GLN A 29 13.75 -10.01 7.42
N ASN A 30 14.92 -9.71 6.86
CA ASN A 30 15.97 -8.99 7.58
C ASN A 30 15.53 -7.55 7.88
N LYS A 31 14.92 -6.86 6.91
CA LYS A 31 14.34 -5.52 7.13
C LYS A 31 13.24 -5.53 8.19
N LYS A 32 12.42 -6.59 8.24
CA LYS A 32 11.42 -6.81 9.30
C LYS A 32 12.07 -6.91 10.67
N LYS A 33 13.22 -7.58 10.80
CA LYS A 33 13.96 -7.64 12.07
C LYS A 33 14.53 -6.29 12.49
N GLU A 34 15.02 -5.48 11.54
CA GLU A 34 15.53 -4.13 11.81
C GLU A 34 14.41 -3.13 12.19
N LYS A 35 13.27 -3.17 11.51
CA LYS A 35 12.15 -2.20 11.66
C LYS A 35 10.88 -2.86 12.20
N LYS A 36 11.00 -3.67 13.26
CA LYS A 36 9.91 -4.52 13.82
C LYS A 36 8.59 -3.79 14.10
N GLU A 37 8.64 -2.54 14.57
CA GLU A 37 7.46 -1.84 15.10
C GLU A 37 6.43 -1.42 14.04
N ASN A 38 6.83 -1.28 12.77
CA ASN A 38 5.96 -0.80 11.68
C ASN A 38 5.90 -1.77 10.48
N PHE A 39 6.40 -2.99 10.65
CA PHE A 39 6.45 -3.98 9.57
C PHE A 39 5.18 -4.83 9.56
N PRO A 40 4.35 -4.78 8.50
CA PRO A 40 3.11 -5.56 8.43
C PRO A 40 3.43 -7.05 8.35
N GLU A 41 2.76 -7.82 9.19
CA GLU A 41 2.74 -9.28 9.12
C GLU A 41 1.69 -9.69 8.10
N LEU A 42 2.15 -10.17 6.95
CA LEU A 42 1.29 -10.68 5.89
C LEU A 42 1.38 -12.21 5.91
N GLY A 43 0.23 -12.86 5.90
CA GLY A 43 0.07 -14.26 5.59
C GLY A 43 -0.23 -14.48 4.10
N PRO A 44 -0.17 -15.73 3.61
CA PRO A 44 -0.54 -16.07 2.24
C PRO A 44 -1.96 -15.61 1.86
N GLU A 45 -2.88 -15.59 2.83
CA GLU A 45 -4.26 -15.12 2.69
C GLU A 45 -4.38 -13.62 2.39
N ASP A 46 -3.44 -12.79 2.84
CA ASP A 46 -3.47 -11.34 2.60
C ASP A 46 -3.21 -10.97 1.13
N PHE A 47 -2.63 -11.88 0.35
CA PHE A 47 -2.36 -11.73 -1.07
C PHE A 47 -3.62 -11.96 -1.92
N THR A 48 -4.70 -11.32 -1.53
CA THR A 48 -6.01 -11.34 -2.20
C THR A 48 -5.95 -10.68 -3.59
N TYR A 49 -7.01 -10.87 -4.38
CA TYR A 49 -7.16 -10.16 -5.64
C TYR A 49 -7.13 -8.64 -5.47
N ASP A 50 -7.81 -8.10 -4.44
CA ASP A 50 -7.82 -6.66 -4.15
C ASP A 50 -6.42 -6.14 -3.81
N TYR A 51 -5.67 -6.90 -3.00
CA TYR A 51 -4.29 -6.59 -2.68
C TYR A 51 -3.43 -6.49 -3.96
N MET A 52 -3.55 -7.47 -4.87
CA MET A 52 -2.82 -7.46 -6.15
C MET A 52 -3.21 -6.29 -7.02
N TYR A 53 -4.51 -5.98 -7.06
CA TYR A 53 -5.04 -4.87 -7.84
C TYR A 53 -4.45 -3.53 -7.37
N ARG A 54 -4.53 -3.25 -6.06
CA ARG A 54 -3.94 -2.05 -5.45
C ARG A 54 -2.42 -2.02 -5.62
N TYR A 55 -1.76 -3.14 -5.42
CA TYR A 55 -0.31 -3.24 -5.60
C TYR A 55 0.13 -2.84 -7.02
N ILE A 56 -0.58 -3.29 -8.07
CA ILE A 56 -0.26 -2.87 -9.44
C ILE A 56 -0.47 -1.35 -9.61
N ILE A 57 -1.57 -0.79 -9.09
CA ILE A 57 -1.82 0.67 -9.16
C ILE A 57 -0.68 1.44 -8.51
N ASP A 58 -0.33 1.08 -7.28
CA ASP A 58 0.77 1.72 -6.55
C ASP A 58 2.10 1.61 -7.31
N TRP A 59 2.38 0.45 -7.91
CA TRP A 59 3.58 0.26 -8.73
C TRP A 59 3.53 1.12 -10.00
N ILE A 60 2.37 1.26 -10.65
CA ILE A 60 2.20 2.14 -11.82
C ILE A 60 2.52 3.58 -11.43
N GLU A 61 1.89 4.08 -10.37
CA GLU A 61 1.99 5.48 -9.95
C GLU A 61 3.36 5.85 -9.39
N LYS A 62 3.98 4.95 -8.61
CA LYS A 62 5.26 5.24 -7.93
C LYS A 62 6.50 4.83 -8.70
N LYS A 63 6.44 3.79 -9.53
CA LYS A 63 7.63 3.25 -10.23
C LYS A 63 7.54 3.48 -11.73
N TYR A 64 6.43 3.09 -12.36
CA TYR A 64 6.29 3.18 -13.80
C TYR A 64 6.24 4.63 -14.29
N GLU A 65 5.38 5.49 -13.74
CA GLU A 65 5.26 6.87 -14.21
C GLU A 65 6.56 7.67 -13.98
N THR A 66 7.24 7.46 -12.83
CA THR A 66 8.54 8.10 -12.55
C THR A 66 9.67 7.61 -13.46
N ASN A 67 9.60 6.37 -13.96
CA ASN A 67 10.66 5.76 -14.76
C ASN A 67 10.18 5.31 -16.14
N LYS A 68 9.21 6.01 -16.73
CA LYS A 68 8.50 5.60 -17.96
C LYS A 68 9.46 5.25 -19.11
N ALA A 69 10.56 6.00 -19.23
CA ALA A 69 11.61 5.76 -20.22
C ALA A 69 12.25 4.36 -20.13
N LYS A 70 12.36 3.78 -18.92
CA LYS A 70 12.92 2.42 -18.71
C LYS A 70 11.96 1.32 -19.15
N PHE A 71 10.68 1.64 -19.35
CA PHE A 71 9.63 0.70 -19.71
C PHE A 71 9.23 0.84 -21.19
N SER A 72 10.20 1.02 -22.09
CA SER A 72 9.95 1.33 -23.50
C SER A 72 9.16 0.26 -24.28
N TRP A 73 8.98 -0.95 -23.75
CA TRP A 73 8.36 -2.11 -24.39
C TRP A 73 6.89 -2.34 -23.99
N PHE A 74 6.33 -1.56 -23.05
CA PHE A 74 4.89 -1.53 -22.77
C PHE A 74 4.48 -0.15 -22.23
N THR A 75 3.19 0.16 -22.26
CA THR A 75 2.67 1.36 -21.61
C THR A 75 1.39 1.07 -20.84
N PHE A 76 1.13 1.88 -19.81
CA PHE A 76 -0.17 1.97 -19.16
C PHE A 76 -0.89 3.24 -19.61
N GLU A 77 -2.15 3.10 -19.98
CA GLU A 77 -3.08 4.20 -20.29
C GLU A 77 -4.16 4.22 -19.21
N LYS A 78 -4.33 5.36 -18.53
CA LYS A 78 -5.37 5.52 -17.50
C LYS A 78 -6.73 5.60 -18.19
N MET A 79 -7.67 4.75 -17.76
CA MET A 79 -9.02 4.66 -18.34
C MET A 79 -10.10 5.21 -17.39
N GLY A 80 -9.78 5.39 -16.11
CA GLY A 80 -10.65 5.91 -15.06
C GLY A 80 -9.88 6.07 -13.75
N ASP A 81 -10.56 6.33 -12.63
CA ASP A 81 -9.91 6.65 -11.35
C ASP A 81 -8.97 5.55 -10.86
N ASN A 82 -9.31 4.28 -11.08
CA ASN A 82 -8.53 3.12 -10.66
C ASN A 82 -8.47 2.02 -11.73
N ASP A 83 -8.59 2.36 -13.02
CA ASP A 83 -8.46 1.40 -14.11
C ASP A 83 -7.43 1.86 -15.13
N TYR A 84 -6.68 0.88 -15.63
CA TYR A 84 -5.59 1.09 -16.57
C TYR A 84 -5.64 0.04 -17.68
N LEU A 85 -5.28 0.46 -18.89
CA LEU A 85 -5.09 -0.40 -20.04
C LEU A 85 -3.60 -0.58 -20.30
N LEU A 86 -3.10 -1.79 -20.08
CA LEU A 86 -1.75 -2.19 -20.46
C LEU A 86 -1.69 -2.41 -21.98
N LYS A 87 -0.82 -1.68 -22.66
CA LYS A 87 -0.50 -1.83 -24.08
C LYS A 87 0.93 -2.36 -24.23
N ILE A 88 1.07 -3.58 -24.75
CA ILE A 88 2.38 -4.23 -24.95
C ILE A 88 2.79 -4.05 -26.42
N LYS A 89 4.00 -3.54 -26.65
CA LYS A 89 4.58 -3.35 -27.99
C LYS A 89 4.89 -4.69 -28.67
N ARG A 90 4.98 -4.66 -30.01
CA ARG A 90 5.34 -5.83 -30.82
C ARG A 90 6.73 -6.34 -30.39
N GLY A 91 6.86 -7.65 -30.18
CA GLY A 91 8.10 -8.30 -29.71
C GLY A 91 8.24 -8.45 -28.18
N ALA A 92 7.39 -7.79 -27.40
CA ALA A 92 7.28 -8.03 -25.96
C ALA A 92 6.08 -8.92 -25.62
N ASN A 93 6.06 -9.47 -24.41
CA ASN A 93 4.98 -10.35 -23.97
C ASN A 93 4.55 -10.07 -22.52
N LEU A 94 3.33 -10.50 -22.20
CA LEU A 94 2.72 -10.32 -20.89
C LEU A 94 3.54 -10.98 -19.76
N LYS A 95 4.17 -12.14 -20.02
CA LYS A 95 4.99 -12.83 -19.02
C LYS A 95 6.16 -11.97 -18.56
N LYS A 96 6.82 -11.24 -19.47
CA LYS A 96 7.90 -10.29 -19.14
C LYS A 96 7.39 -9.10 -18.32
N VAL A 97 6.20 -8.56 -18.65
CA VAL A 97 5.57 -7.48 -17.86
C VAL A 97 5.31 -7.96 -16.43
N LEU A 98 4.66 -9.12 -16.27
CA LEU A 98 4.36 -9.71 -14.97
C LEU A 98 5.62 -9.95 -14.15
N ALA A 99 6.65 -10.55 -14.76
CA ALA A 99 7.92 -10.78 -14.08
C ALA A 99 8.59 -9.48 -13.61
N ARG A 100 8.48 -8.41 -14.41
CA ARG A 100 9.01 -7.09 -14.03
C ARG A 100 8.28 -6.52 -12.82
N ILE A 101 6.95 -6.58 -12.82
CA ILE A 101 6.13 -6.14 -11.69
C ILE A 101 6.52 -6.93 -10.43
N VAL A 102 6.51 -8.27 -10.48
CA VAL A 102 6.91 -9.12 -9.33
C VAL A 102 8.31 -8.77 -8.82
N LYS A 103 9.28 -8.54 -9.71
CA LYS A 103 10.66 -8.20 -9.32
C LYS A 103 10.72 -6.90 -8.52
N GLU A 104 9.89 -5.92 -8.87
CA GLU A 104 9.85 -4.60 -8.22
C GLU A 104 8.87 -4.54 -7.04
N TYR A 105 8.21 -5.66 -6.71
CA TYR A 105 7.36 -5.77 -5.51
C TYR A 105 8.14 -5.42 -4.25
N LYS A 106 9.34 -5.97 -4.11
CA LYS A 106 10.24 -5.71 -2.97
C LYS A 106 10.45 -4.21 -2.76
N ASP A 107 10.86 -3.50 -3.80
CA ASP A 107 11.17 -2.06 -3.74
C ASP A 107 9.93 -1.21 -3.45
N VAL A 108 8.78 -1.53 -4.06
CA VAL A 108 7.52 -0.82 -3.77
C VAL A 108 7.05 -1.08 -2.34
N PHE A 109 7.19 -2.32 -1.88
CA PHE A 109 6.80 -2.71 -0.55
C PHE A 109 7.63 -2.00 0.51
N LEU A 110 8.96 -2.00 0.36
CA LEU A 110 9.86 -1.27 1.27
C LEU A 110 9.60 0.24 1.25
N ASP A 111 9.45 0.85 0.08
CA ASP A 111 9.11 2.28 -0.06
C ASP A 111 7.81 2.64 0.69
N LYS A 112 6.79 1.79 0.61
CA LYS A 112 5.54 2.00 1.36
C LYS A 112 5.73 1.96 2.87
N LEU A 113 6.68 1.18 3.38
CA LEU A 113 6.96 1.08 4.81
C LEU A 113 7.75 2.29 5.30
N GLU A 114 8.71 2.78 4.52
CA GLU A 114 9.51 3.95 4.86
C GLU A 114 8.66 5.22 4.88
N ASN A 115 7.76 5.36 3.90
CA ASN A 115 6.80 6.47 3.81
C ASN A 115 5.66 6.37 4.84
N LYS A 116 5.51 5.22 5.51
CA LYS A 116 4.57 5.03 6.64
C LYS A 116 5.17 5.38 8.01
N SER A 117 6.41 5.88 8.07
CA SER A 117 7.02 6.30 9.34
C SER A 117 6.13 7.31 10.07
N PRO A 118 6.03 7.22 11.40
CA PRO A 118 4.88 7.71 12.14
C PRO A 118 4.75 9.23 12.05
N LYS A 119 3.53 9.71 11.79
CA LYS A 119 3.12 11.03 12.29
C LYS A 119 3.54 11.09 13.77
N PRO A 120 4.21 12.15 14.23
CA PRO A 120 4.64 12.24 15.62
C PRO A 120 3.44 11.92 16.51
N LYS A 121 3.60 10.97 17.44
CA LYS A 121 2.59 10.68 18.47
C LYS A 121 2.23 12.02 19.08
N ALA A 122 1.01 12.50 18.85
CA ALA A 122 0.46 13.57 19.64
C ALA A 122 0.52 13.08 21.10
N GLN A 123 1.40 13.69 21.89
CA GLN A 123 1.43 13.51 23.34
C GLN A 123 0.02 13.86 23.85
N LYS A 124 -0.77 12.84 24.17
CA LYS A 124 -1.97 13.01 24.95
C LYS A 124 -1.60 12.80 26.41
N GLY A 125 -1.65 13.89 27.18
CA GLY A 125 -1.80 13.85 28.63
C GLY A 125 -0.57 14.27 29.42
N SER A 126 -0.45 15.57 29.68
CA SER A 126 -0.17 16.02 31.05
C SER A 126 -1.42 16.73 31.54
N GLN A 127 -2.28 15.96 32.20
CA GLN A 127 -3.32 16.48 33.06
C GLN A 127 -2.63 16.84 34.39
N GLY A 128 -2.52 18.13 34.68
CA GLY A 128 -1.95 18.61 35.93
C GLY A 128 -2.28 20.07 36.17
N GLY A 129 -3.13 20.32 37.16
CA GLY A 129 -3.10 21.57 37.92
C GLY A 129 -4.20 22.60 37.60
N SER A 130 -5.33 22.45 38.30
CA SER A 130 -6.05 23.48 39.06
C SER A 130 -6.07 24.93 38.55
N SER A 131 -7.27 25.45 38.24
CA SER A 131 -7.95 26.45 39.09
C SER A 131 -9.16 27.05 38.38
N GLY A 132 -10.26 27.18 39.11
CA GLY A 132 -11.44 27.93 38.68
C GLY A 132 -12.69 27.45 39.41
N PRO A 133 -13.13 28.12 40.50
CA PRO A 133 -14.42 27.85 41.09
C PRO A 133 -15.47 28.69 40.35
N SER A 134 -16.56 28.09 39.88
CA SER A 134 -17.82 28.82 39.86
C SER A 134 -19.04 27.96 39.56
N ALA A 135 -20.10 28.32 40.28
CA ALA A 135 -21.52 28.12 40.02
C ALA A 135 -22.12 26.74 40.34
N SER A 136 -22.61 26.63 41.57
CA SER A 136 -23.73 25.78 41.96
C SER A 136 -24.97 26.02 41.09
N PRO A 137 -25.79 24.99 40.84
CA PRO A 137 -27.22 25.16 40.60
C PRO A 137 -28.06 24.24 41.50
N GLY A 138 -29.03 24.82 42.19
CA GLY A 138 -30.11 24.08 42.86
C GLY A 138 -30.85 25.01 43.82
N VAL A 139 -32.17 25.06 43.95
CA VAL A 139 -33.32 24.34 43.38
C VAL A 139 -34.52 25.29 43.62
N PRO A 140 -35.58 25.36 42.79
CA PRO A 140 -36.81 26.05 43.18
C PRO A 140 -37.72 25.12 43.98
N GLY A 141 -38.26 25.56 45.13
CA GLY A 141 -39.19 24.78 45.93
C GLY A 141 -39.94 25.61 46.96
N SER A 142 -41.27 25.63 46.82
CA SER A 142 -42.27 26.40 47.55
C SER A 142 -42.61 25.85 48.95
N GLY A 143 -43.18 26.71 49.81
CA GLY A 143 -44.23 26.33 50.77
C GLY A 143 -43.90 26.45 52.27
N GLY A 144 -44.70 27.24 53.00
CA GLY A 144 -44.70 27.40 54.45
C GLY A 144 -45.24 28.76 54.87
#